data_AF-A0A8H7NX29-F1
#
_entry.id   AF-A0A8H7NX29-F1
#
_cell.length_a   1.000
_cell.length_b   1.000
_cell.length_c   1.000
_cell.angle_alpha   90.00
_cell.angle_beta   90.00
_cell.angle_gamma   90.00
#
_symmetry.space_group_name_H-M   'P 1'
#
loop_
_entity.id
_entity.type
_entity.pdbx_description
1 polymer ?
#
loop_
_entity_poly.entity_id
_entity_poly.type
_entity_poly.pdbx_seq_one_letter_code
_entity_poly.pdbx_strand_id
1 'polypeptide(L)'
;MPLDIVQEVLSHLQPRDILHLSRTSKAFRTFLMSRSSAFLWRASRRNIDGLPDCPSHLSEPAYANLIFTTHCHVCYRQILHIVYTAC
;
A
#
# COMPACT_ATOMS: atom_id res chain seq x y z
N MET A 1 -17.92 7.86 -11.76
CA MET A 1 -18.10 8.13 -10.32
C MET A 1 -17.32 9.40 -9.99
N PRO A 2 -17.88 10.35 -9.20
CA PRO A 2 -17.15 11.54 -8.76
C PRO A 2 -15.89 11.14 -8.00
N LEU A 3 -14.78 11.83 -8.25
CA LEU A 3 -13.48 11.47 -7.69
C LEU A 3 -13.47 11.58 -6.16
N ASP A 4 -14.17 12.56 -5.60
CA ASP A 4 -14.19 12.84 -4.16
C ASP A 4 -14.80 11.68 -3.37
N ILE A 5 -15.87 11.07 -3.90
CA ILE A 5 -16.49 9.88 -3.28
C ILE A 5 -15.55 8.67 -3.36
N VAL A 6 -14.81 8.52 -4.47
CA VAL A 6 -13.79 7.46 -4.58
C VAL A 6 -12.72 7.66 -3.51
N GLN A 7 -12.24 8.90 -3.36
CA GLN A 7 -11.20 9.25 -2.39
C GLN A 7 -11.67 9.01 -0.95
N GLU A 8 -12.91 9.38 -0.62
CA GLU A 8 -13.51 9.13 0.68
C GLU A 8 -13.59 7.63 0.98
N VAL A 9 -14.11 6.82 0.05
CA VAL A 9 -14.16 5.36 0.25
C VAL A 9 -12.76 4.78 0.45
N LEU A 10 -11.78 5.22 -0.35
CA LEU A 10 -10.40 4.75 -0.23
C LEU A 10 -9.71 5.20 1.06
N SER A 11 -10.07 6.36 1.63
CA SER A 11 -9.46 6.87 2.86
C SER A 11 -9.81 6.01 4.09
N HIS A 12 -10.94 5.29 4.03
CA HIS A 12 -11.40 4.36 5.08
C HIS A 12 -10.84 2.93 4.94
N LEU A 13 -10.13 2.61 3.85
CA LEU A 13 -9.56 1.27 3.64
C LEU A 13 -8.23 1.08 4.37
N GLN A 14 -7.80 -0.17 4.55
CA GLN A 14 -6.45 -0.48 5.01
C GLN A 14 -5.44 -0.42 3.85
N PRO A 15 -4.14 -0.23 4.11
CA PRO A 15 -3.14 -0.12 3.05
C PRO A 15 -3.04 -1.39 2.21
N ARG A 16 -3.33 -2.56 2.80
CA ARG A 16 -3.42 -3.84 2.08
C ARG A 16 -4.50 -3.81 1.00
N ASP A 17 -5.67 -3.27 1.31
CA ASP A 17 -6.80 -3.24 0.39
C ASP A 17 -6.52 -2.28 -0.78
N ILE A 18 -5.97 -1.10 -0.48
CA ILE A 18 -5.55 -0.14 -1.50
C ILE A 18 -4.44 -0.72 -2.38
N LEU A 19 -3.48 -1.44 -1.78
CA LEU A 19 -2.43 -2.15 -2.52
C LEU A 19 -3.03 -3.20 -3.46
N HIS A 20 -3.97 -4.01 -2.99
CA HIS A 20 -4.66 -4.98 -3.82
C HIS A 20 -5.47 -4.33 -4.94
N LEU A 21 -6.19 -3.25 -4.64
CA LEU A 21 -6.96 -2.49 -5.63
C LEU A 21 -6.06 -1.90 -6.73
N SER A 22 -4.86 -1.43 -6.36
CA SER A 22 -3.85 -0.96 -7.32
C SER A 22 -3.29 -2.07 -8.22
N ARG A 23 -3.44 -3.35 -7.83
CA ARG A 23 -3.01 -4.51 -8.62
C ARG A 23 -4.11 -5.09 -9.49
N THR A 24 -5.39 -4.92 -9.12
CA THR A 24 -6.53 -5.48 -9.87
C THR A 24 -7.01 -4.60 -11.01
N SER A 25 -6.76 -3.28 -10.96
CA SER A 25 -7.25 -2.34 -11.98
C SER A 25 -6.16 -1.37 -12.43
N LYS A 26 -6.01 -1.23 -13.76
CA LYS A 26 -5.07 -0.25 -14.35
C LYS A 26 -5.42 1.18 -13.99
N ALA A 27 -6.71 1.52 -13.91
CA ALA A 27 -7.16 2.86 -13.53
C ALA A 27 -6.79 3.18 -12.08
N PHE A 28 -7.08 2.26 -11.15
CA PHE A 28 -6.69 2.40 -9.75
C PHE A 28 -5.18 2.40 -9.59
N ARG A 29 -4.43 1.59 -10.35
CA ARG A 29 -2.97 1.63 -10.36
C ARG A 29 -2.45 3.02 -10.70
N THR A 30 -2.90 3.59 -11.82
CA THR A 30 -2.45 4.92 -12.26
C THR A 30 -2.81 6.00 -11.24
N PHE A 31 -4.01 5.94 -10.67
CA PHE A 31 -4.48 6.89 -9.67
C PHE A 31 -3.71 6.77 -8.35
N LEU A 32 -3.61 5.57 -7.78
CA LEU A 32 -3.00 5.30 -6.47
C LEU A 32 -1.47 5.41 -6.49
N MET A 33 -0.81 5.26 -7.63
CA MET A 33 0.64 5.42 -7.75
C MET A 33 1.06 6.87 -8.06
N SER A 34 0.10 7.78 -8.21
CA SER A 34 0.37 9.20 -8.42
C SER A 34 0.71 9.92 -7.11
N ARG A 35 1.47 11.02 -7.19
CA ARG A 35 1.79 11.83 -5.98
C ARG A 35 0.54 12.47 -5.38
N SER A 36 -0.49 12.75 -6.17
CA SER A 36 -1.72 13.37 -5.70
C SER A 36 -2.53 12.46 -4.79
N SER A 37 -2.35 11.14 -4.85
CA SER A 37 -3.02 10.18 -3.95
C SER A 37 -2.19 9.81 -2.71
N ALA A 38 -1.04 10.45 -2.46
CA ALA A 38 -0.21 10.17 -1.30
C ALA A 38 -0.96 10.34 0.04
N PHE A 39 -1.92 11.26 0.10
CA PHE A 39 -2.77 11.45 1.28
C PHE A 39 -3.67 10.24 1.56
N LEU A 40 -4.13 9.52 0.52
CA LEU A 40 -4.95 8.32 0.69
C LEU A 40 -4.15 7.19 1.33
N TRP A 41 -2.88 7.04 0.97
CA TRP A 41 -2.02 6.05 1.60
C TRP A 41 -1.69 6.38 3.05
N ARG A 42 -1.52 7.68 3.36
CA ARG A 42 -1.35 8.14 4.75
C ARG A 42 -2.62 7.90 5.57
N ALA A 43 -3.78 8.19 5.00
CA ALA A 43 -5.07 7.95 5.65
C ALA A 43 -5.26 6.45 5.90
N SER A 44 -5.04 5.61 4.89
CA SER A 44 -5.18 4.16 5.03
C SER A 44 -4.22 3.57 6.05
N ARG A 45 -2.99 4.08 6.13
CA ARG A 45 -2.01 3.67 7.14
C ARG A 45 -2.48 3.94 8.56
N ARG A 46 -3.16 5.07 8.78
CA ARG A 46 -3.72 5.45 10.09
C ARG A 46 -4.91 4.59 10.51
N ASN A 47 -5.51 3.84 9.59
CA ASN A 47 -6.60 2.90 9.90
C ASN A 47 -6.10 1.59 10.54
N ILE A 48 -4.78 1.46 10.76
CA ILE A 48 -4.17 0.34 11.47
C ILE A 48 -3.47 0.86 12.72
N ASP A 49 -4.02 0.51 13.88
CA ASP A 49 -3.42 0.84 15.17
C ASP A 49 -2.06 0.16 15.33
N GLY A 50 -1.08 0.93 15.81
CA GLY A 50 0.27 0.45 16.10
C GLY A 50 1.19 0.30 14.88
N LEU A 51 0.75 0.66 13.67
CA LEU A 51 1.61 0.64 12.49
C LEU A 51 2.56 1.86 12.48
N PRO A 52 3.90 1.67 12.37
CA PRO A 52 4.83 2.77 12.39
C PRO A 52 4.64 3.76 11.23
N ASP A 53 5.19 4.95 11.40
CA ASP A 53 5.26 5.92 10.31
C ASP A 53 6.11 5.42 9.15
N CYS A 54 5.69 5.76 7.93
CA CYS A 54 6.45 5.46 6.72
C CYS A 54 7.83 6.14 6.82
N PRO A 55 8.94 5.38 6.70
CA PRO A 55 10.28 5.95 6.70
C PRO A 55 10.46 7.00 5.59
N SER A 56 11.27 8.02 5.83
CA SER A 56 11.48 9.14 4.89
C SER A 56 12.07 8.73 3.54
N HIS A 57 12.75 7.59 3.47
CA HIS A 57 13.35 7.03 2.26
C HIS A 57 12.37 6.15 1.46
N LEU A 58 11.16 5.91 1.97
CA LEU A 58 10.12 5.11 1.32
C LEU A 58 8.92 5.97 0.95
N SER A 59 8.28 5.61 -0.16
CA SER A 59 6.94 6.10 -0.48
C SER A 59 5.90 5.26 0.27
N GLU A 60 4.77 5.85 0.63
CA GLU A 60 3.69 5.11 1.32
C GLU A 60 3.22 3.86 0.54
N PRO A 61 3.08 3.86 -0.81
CA PRO A 61 2.80 2.63 -1.56
C PRO A 61 3.89 1.57 -1.44
N ALA A 62 5.17 1.98 -1.45
CA ALA A 62 6.30 1.05 -1.29
C ALA A 62 6.35 0.48 0.13
N TYR A 63 6.05 1.30 1.14
CA TYR A 63 5.95 0.87 2.53
C TYR A 63 4.79 -0.12 2.73
N ALA A 64 3.61 0.16 2.19
CA ALA A 64 2.49 -0.78 2.20
C ALA A 64 2.85 -2.09 1.46
N ASN A 65 3.55 -1.99 0.34
CA ASN A 65 4.03 -3.15 -0.39
C ASN A 65 4.98 -4.02 0.45
N LEU A 66 5.88 -3.38 1.21
CA LEU A 66 6.84 -4.05 2.10
C LEU A 66 6.16 -4.78 3.27
N ILE A 67 5.16 -4.13 3.89
CA ILE A 67 4.45 -4.70 5.04
C ILE A 67 3.52 -5.85 4.62
N PHE A 68 2.76 -5.67 3.54
CA PHE A 68 1.63 -6.54 3.22
C PHE A 68 1.91 -7.57 2.11
N THR A 69 3.10 -7.54 1.51
CA THR A 69 3.47 -8.55 0.49
C THR A 69 4.25 -9.69 1.15
N THR A 70 3.80 -10.91 0.90
CA THR A 70 4.47 -12.15 1.33
C THR A 70 5.50 -12.63 0.29
N HIS A 71 6.12 -11.73 -0.47
CA HIS A 71 7.07 -12.08 -1.53
C HIS A 71 8.37 -11.32 -1.31
N CYS A 72 9.48 -11.98 -1.58
CA CYS A 72 10.78 -11.32 -1.56
C CYS A 72 10.84 -10.26 -2.67
N HIS A 73 11.19 -9.02 -2.33
CA HIS A 73 11.34 -7.93 -3.30
C HIS A 73 12.52 -8.12 -4.27
N VAL A 74 13.47 -9.02 -3.94
CA VAL A 74 14.64 -9.31 -4.77
C VAL A 74 14.33 -10.43 -5.78
N CYS A 75 13.75 -11.55 -5.32
CA CYS A 75 13.58 -12.75 -6.14
C CYS A 75 12.11 -13.11 -6.46
N TYR A 76 11.13 -12.34 -5.98
CA TYR A 76 9.69 -12.49 -6.22
C TYR A 76 9.08 -13.85 -5.82
N ARG A 77 9.79 -14.67 -5.05
CA ARG A 77 9.24 -15.93 -4.49
C ARG A 77 8.36 -15.65 -3.28
N GLN A 78 7.31 -16.46 -3.10
CA GLN A 78 6.50 -16.45 -1.88
C GLN A 78 7.34 -16.86 -0.67
N ILE A 79 7.29 -16.05 0.37
CA ILE A 79 7.89 -16.28 1.67
C ILE A 79 6.82 -16.97 2.53
N LEU A 80 7.05 -18.22 2.91
CA LEU A 80 6.14 -19.04 3.73
C LEU A 80 6.28 -18.78 5.24
N HIS A 81 7.36 -18.14 5.68
CA HIS A 81 7.58 -17.76 7.08
C HIS A 81 8.23 -16.38 7.14
N ILE A 82 7.70 -15.47 7.95
CA ILE A 82 8.28 -14.16 8.26
C ILE A 82 9.60 -14.41 9.02
N VAL A 83 10.66 -14.76 8.30
CA VAL A 83 12.02 -14.80 8.81
C VAL A 83 12.76 -13.69 8.08
N TYR A 84 13.12 -12.67 8.84
CA TYR A 84 13.91 -11.50 8.44
C TYR A 84 15.34 -11.85 8.01
N THR A 85 15.59 -13.00 7.39
CA THR A 85 16.95 -13.40 7.00
C THR A 85 16.98 -14.00 5.61
N ALA A 86 17.74 -13.31 4.76
CA ALA A 86 18.40 -13.78 3.56
C ALA A 86 17.46 -14.28 2.44
N CYS A 87 17.43 -13.48 1.36
CA CYS A 87 17.45 -14.06 0.03
C CYS A 87 18.82 -14.69 -0.22
#